data_AF-A0AAV0UW56-F1
#
_entry.id   AF-A0AAV0UW56-F1
#
_cell.length_a   1.000
_cell.length_b   1.000
_cell.length_c   1.000
_cell.angle_alpha   90.00
_cell.angle_beta   90.00
_cell.angle_gamma   90.00
#
_symmetry.space_group_name_H-M   'P 1'
#
loop_
_entity.id
_entity.type
_entity.pdbx_description
1 polymer ?
#
loop_
_entity_poly.entity_id
_entity_poly.type
_entity_poly.pdbx_seq_one_letter_code
_entity_poly.pdbx_strand_id
1 'polypeptide(L)'
;MAARDSCWWLGPWQQLDREWQTRSARGQEQLAKVADSVQKTTYLTGDHWGSLADCGPLKRRATSRLWELAHRCCSRLQTEVDALADVYAQMRRLLVHDVANTLGEDRRHRYELMLLEVLAMYEHELVAKSLIASDIFECSRYETVTMYLASWQMQPHIDRQRIEELMTLIQNDQHYQTRRPPK
;
A
#
# COMPACT_ATOMS: atom_id res chain seq x y z
N MET A 1 9.83 -31.55 -19.62
CA MET A 1 8.71 -30.62 -19.92
C MET A 1 7.88 -30.35 -18.66
N ALA A 2 8.47 -29.77 -17.61
CA ALA A 2 7.89 -29.78 -16.25
C ALA A 2 7.44 -28.41 -15.70
N ALA A 3 7.09 -27.44 -16.56
CA ALA A 3 6.75 -26.08 -16.12
C ALA A 3 5.44 -25.52 -16.74
N ARG A 4 4.60 -26.38 -17.35
CA ARG A 4 3.36 -25.94 -18.02
C ARG A 4 2.13 -25.88 -17.10
N ASP A 5 2.26 -26.29 -15.83
CA ASP A 5 1.12 -26.50 -14.91
C ASP A 5 1.15 -25.63 -13.64
N SER A 6 1.96 -24.58 -13.58
CA SER A 6 2.00 -23.65 -12.44
C SER A 6 0.85 -22.64 -12.48
N CYS A 7 0.45 -22.14 -11.31
CA CYS A 7 -0.51 -21.05 -11.21
C CYS A 7 0.00 -19.82 -11.99
N TRP A 8 -0.78 -19.37 -13.00
CA TRP A 8 -0.32 -18.39 -13.99
C TRP A 8 -0.05 -17.00 -13.39
N TRP A 9 -0.80 -16.63 -12.36
CA TRP A 9 -0.72 -15.30 -11.75
C TRP A 9 0.24 -15.21 -10.58
N LEU A 10 0.65 -16.33 -9.97
CA LEU A 10 1.42 -16.32 -8.71
C LEU A 10 2.76 -15.60 -8.84
N GLY A 11 3.56 -15.93 -9.85
CA GLY A 11 4.86 -15.29 -10.09
C GLY A 11 4.74 -13.78 -10.40
N PRO A 12 3.91 -13.39 -11.39
CA PRO A 12 3.65 -11.97 -11.68
C PRO A 12 3.11 -11.20 -10.47
N TRP A 13 2.17 -11.78 -9.73
CA TRP A 13 1.60 -11.15 -8.53
C TRP A 13 2.67 -10.91 -7.45
N GLN A 14 3.58 -11.86 -7.20
CA GLN A 14 4.67 -11.68 -6.23
C GLN A 14 5.60 -10.51 -6.59
N GLN A 15 5.80 -10.23 -7.88
CA GLN A 15 6.57 -9.06 -8.31
C GLN A 15 5.80 -7.77 -8.02
N LEU A 16 4.51 -7.74 -8.34
CA LEU A 16 3.62 -6.60 -8.07
C LEU A 16 3.46 -6.35 -6.56
N ASP A 17 3.41 -7.40 -5.72
CA ASP A 17 3.37 -7.26 -4.26
C ASP A 17 4.62 -6.57 -3.71
N ARG A 18 5.81 -6.91 -4.22
CA ARG A 18 7.05 -6.22 -3.80
C ARG A 18 7.04 -4.75 -4.19
N GLU A 19 6.52 -4.44 -5.37
CA GLU A 19 6.35 -3.04 -5.79
C GLU A 19 5.35 -2.33 -4.87
N TRP A 20 4.20 -2.94 -4.60
CA TRP A 20 3.20 -2.44 -3.66
C TRP A 20 3.80 -2.10 -2.30
N GLN A 21 4.57 -3.02 -1.71
CA GLN A 21 5.23 -2.80 -0.42
C GLN A 21 6.22 -1.65 -0.46
N THR A 22 7.00 -1.53 -1.54
CA THR A 22 7.94 -0.43 -1.74
C THR A 22 7.22 0.92 -1.81
N ARG A 23 6.12 1.00 -2.55
CA ARG A 23 5.29 2.22 -2.68
C ARG A 23 4.60 2.57 -1.36
N SER A 24 4.04 1.58 -0.67
CA SER A 24 3.40 1.75 0.63
C SER A 24 4.38 2.31 1.68
N ALA A 25 5.63 1.83 1.69
CA ALA A 25 6.68 2.33 2.56
C ALA A 25 7.08 3.79 2.24
N ARG A 26 7.14 4.17 0.96
CA ARG A 26 7.40 5.57 0.56
C ARG A 26 6.26 6.51 0.98
N GLY A 27 5.01 6.07 0.84
CA GLY A 27 3.85 6.81 1.32
C GLY A 27 3.90 7.02 2.83
N GLN A 28 4.26 5.97 3.58
CA GLN A 28 4.48 6.07 5.03
C GLN A 28 5.57 7.09 5.39
N GLU A 29 6.67 7.13 4.63
CA GLU A 29 7.73 8.13 4.84
C GLU A 29 7.22 9.56 4.63
N GLN A 30 6.36 9.79 3.61
CA GLN A 30 5.77 11.12 3.41
C GLN A 30 4.82 11.48 4.55
N LEU A 31 3.97 10.56 5.00
CA LEU A 31 3.08 10.79 6.15
C LEU A 31 3.86 11.13 7.42
N ALA A 32 4.97 10.45 7.68
CA ALA A 32 5.83 10.75 8.83
C ALA A 32 6.42 12.18 8.75
N LYS A 33 6.80 12.63 7.54
CA LYS A 33 7.29 14.01 7.32
C LYS A 33 6.19 15.06 7.49
N VAL A 34 4.94 14.75 7.10
CA VAL A 34 3.78 15.60 7.37
C VAL A 34 3.56 15.70 8.88
N ALA A 35 3.54 14.57 9.58
CA ALA A 35 3.40 14.52 11.04
C ALA A 35 4.44 15.39 11.75
N ASP A 36 5.71 15.21 11.41
CA ASP A 36 6.82 15.99 11.95
C ASP A 36 6.68 17.49 11.67
N SER A 37 6.27 17.86 10.46
CA SER A 37 6.07 19.26 10.07
C SER A 37 4.93 19.93 10.85
N VAL A 38 3.82 19.22 11.04
CA VAL A 38 2.67 19.71 11.82
C VAL A 38 3.01 19.78 13.32
N GLN A 39 3.74 18.79 13.85
CA GLN A 39 4.23 18.80 15.23
C GLN A 39 5.12 19.99 15.51
N LYS A 40 6.14 20.20 14.65
CA LYS A 40 7.07 21.32 14.77
C LYS A 40 6.35 22.65 14.66
N THR A 41 5.37 22.77 13.77
CA THR A 41 4.55 23.99 13.66
C THR A 41 3.76 24.27 14.94
N THR A 42 3.19 23.23 15.56
CA THR A 42 2.51 23.33 16.85
C THR A 42 3.47 23.82 17.94
N TYR A 43 4.71 23.31 17.94
CA TYR A 43 5.77 23.76 18.85
C TYR A 43 6.26 25.19 18.58
N LEU A 44 6.33 25.63 17.31
CA LEU A 44 6.70 27.01 16.96
C LEU A 44 5.64 28.03 17.38
N THR A 45 4.38 27.59 17.47
CA THR A 45 3.24 28.46 17.74
C THR A 45 2.94 28.62 19.22
N GLY A 46 3.34 27.68 20.07
CA GLY A 46 3.08 27.73 21.52
C GLY A 46 4.05 28.59 22.35
N ASP A 47 3.74 28.71 23.64
CA ASP A 47 4.33 29.67 24.58
C ASP A 47 5.74 29.32 25.07
N HIS A 48 6.29 28.20 24.62
CA HIS A 48 7.57 27.63 25.07
C HIS A 48 8.81 28.36 24.52
N TRP A 49 8.62 29.37 23.66
CA TRP A 49 9.70 30.07 22.95
C TRP A 49 10.51 31.05 23.81
N GLY A 50 10.08 31.37 25.03
CA GLY A 50 10.83 32.25 25.94
C GLY A 50 11.26 33.57 25.27
N SER A 51 12.54 33.92 25.36
CA SER A 51 13.10 35.16 24.75
C SER A 51 13.06 35.20 23.21
N LEU A 52 12.85 34.06 22.55
CA LEU A 52 12.67 34.02 21.10
C LEU A 52 11.23 34.30 20.66
N ALA A 53 10.26 34.36 21.60
CA ALA A 53 8.87 34.67 21.28
C ALA A 53 8.72 36.02 20.56
N ASP A 54 9.61 36.98 20.86
CA ASP A 54 9.64 38.32 20.25
C ASP A 54 10.24 38.31 18.83
N CYS A 55 10.86 37.21 18.40
CA CYS A 55 11.41 37.03 17.05
C CYS A 55 10.33 36.65 16.03
N GLY A 56 9.28 37.48 15.92
CA GLY A 56 8.14 37.29 15.01
C GLY A 56 8.50 37.01 13.54
N PRO A 57 9.51 37.66 12.93
CA PRO A 57 9.95 37.33 11.57
C PRO A 57 10.51 35.92 11.43
N LEU A 58 11.27 35.44 12.42
CA LEU A 58 11.85 34.10 12.42
C LEU A 58 10.75 33.04 12.57
N LYS A 59 9.83 33.24 13.51
CA LYS A 59 8.66 32.36 13.74
C LYS A 59 7.81 32.23 12.47
N ARG A 60 7.47 33.35 11.82
CA ARG A 60 6.71 33.35 10.56
C ARG A 60 7.45 32.60 9.45
N ARG A 61 8.75 32.85 9.27
CA ARG A 61 9.54 32.19 8.22
C ARG A 61 9.68 30.68 8.46
N ALA A 62 9.94 30.26 9.69
CA ALA A 62 10.06 28.85 10.04
C ALA A 62 8.72 28.11 9.86
N THR A 63 7.62 28.70 10.31
CA THR A 63 6.26 28.15 10.15
C THR A 63 5.89 28.02 8.67
N SER A 64 6.14 29.05 7.85
CA SER A 64 5.90 28.99 6.40
C SER A 64 6.65 27.83 5.74
N ARG A 65 7.93 27.66 6.08
CA ARG A 65 8.77 26.58 5.53
C ARG A 65 8.29 25.19 5.92
N LEU A 66 7.82 25.01 7.15
CA LEU A 66 7.26 23.74 7.61
C LEU A 66 5.94 23.42 6.89
N TRP A 67 5.07 24.41 6.71
CA TRP A 67 3.86 24.24 5.91
C TRP A 67 4.19 23.90 4.45
N GLU A 68 5.11 24.61 3.81
CA GLU A 68 5.55 24.28 2.44
C GLU A 68 6.09 22.84 2.34
N LEU A 69 6.84 22.38 3.36
CA LEU A 69 7.32 21.01 3.42
C LEU A 69 6.16 20.01 3.56
N ALA A 70 5.23 20.26 4.47
CA ALA A 70 4.04 19.43 4.67
C ALA A 70 3.25 19.30 3.37
N HIS A 71 2.96 20.42 2.69
CA HIS A 71 2.23 20.42 1.42
C HIS A 71 2.95 19.61 0.33
N ARG A 72 4.28 19.78 0.19
CA ARG A 72 5.07 18.98 -0.76
C ARG A 72 5.03 17.49 -0.43
N CYS A 73 5.06 17.13 0.85
CA CYS A 73 4.95 15.74 1.29
C CYS A 73 3.55 15.18 1.02
N CYS A 74 2.48 15.94 1.25
CA CYS A 74 1.13 15.52 0.86
C CYS A 74 1.01 15.30 -0.65
N SER A 75 1.52 16.21 -1.49
CA SER A 75 1.53 16.01 -2.94
C SER A 75 2.29 14.74 -3.37
N ARG A 76 3.43 14.46 -2.71
CA ARG A 76 4.19 13.21 -2.95
C ARG A 76 3.43 11.98 -2.47
N LEU A 77 2.72 12.08 -1.35
CA LEU A 77 1.87 11.00 -0.86
C LEU A 77 0.79 10.66 -1.89
N GLN A 78 0.13 11.67 -2.48
CA GLN A 78 -0.84 11.46 -3.55
C GLN A 78 -0.21 10.71 -4.73
N THR A 79 0.99 11.11 -5.16
CA THR A 79 1.72 10.41 -6.23
C THR A 79 1.99 8.93 -5.89
N GLU A 80 2.29 8.61 -4.63
CA GLU A 80 2.46 7.20 -4.23
C GLU A 80 1.13 6.45 -4.20
N VAL A 81 0.01 7.10 -3.85
CA VAL A 81 -1.34 6.50 -3.95
C VAL A 81 -1.73 6.22 -5.40
N ASP A 82 -1.48 7.17 -6.31
CA ASP A 82 -1.73 6.98 -7.74
C ASP A 82 -0.90 5.81 -8.29
N ALA A 83 0.38 5.70 -7.87
CA ALA A 83 1.23 4.58 -8.22
C ALA A 83 0.73 3.24 -7.65
N LEU A 84 0.17 3.22 -6.44
CA LEU A 84 -0.48 2.02 -5.88
C LEU A 84 -1.71 1.62 -6.71
N ALA A 85 -2.50 2.58 -7.18
CA ALA A 85 -3.62 2.32 -8.07
C ALA A 85 -3.17 1.71 -9.41
N ASP A 86 -2.05 2.18 -9.97
CA ASP A 86 -1.45 1.59 -11.17
C ASP A 86 -1.00 0.14 -10.94
N VAL A 87 -0.37 -0.16 -9.80
CA VAL A 87 0.01 -1.52 -9.42
C VAL A 87 -1.22 -2.42 -9.29
N TYR A 88 -2.27 -1.94 -8.60
CA TYR A 88 -3.53 -2.69 -8.47
C TYR A 88 -4.20 -2.94 -9.83
N ALA A 89 -4.20 -1.95 -10.73
CA ALA A 89 -4.71 -2.12 -12.09
C ALA A 89 -3.94 -3.20 -12.86
N GLN A 90 -2.62 -3.29 -12.66
CA GLN A 90 -1.80 -4.38 -13.21
C GLN A 90 -2.14 -5.74 -12.59
N MET A 91 -2.34 -5.81 -11.27
CA MET A 91 -2.78 -7.04 -10.60
C MET A 91 -4.12 -7.53 -11.15
N ARG A 92 -5.09 -6.63 -11.38
CA ARG A 92 -6.39 -7.00 -11.97
C ARG A 92 -6.26 -7.58 -13.39
N ARG A 93 -5.29 -7.13 -14.19
CA ARG A 93 -5.05 -7.67 -15.54
C ARG A 93 -4.62 -9.14 -15.52
N LEU A 94 -4.14 -9.66 -14.40
CA LEU A 94 -3.80 -11.09 -14.25
C LEU A 94 -5.03 -12.00 -14.40
N LEU A 95 -6.25 -11.50 -14.19
CA LEU A 95 -7.50 -12.24 -14.43
C LEU A 95 -7.75 -12.54 -15.91
N VAL A 96 -7.27 -11.69 -16.82
CA VAL A 96 -7.57 -11.75 -18.26
C VAL A 96 -6.40 -12.39 -19.04
N HIS A 97 -5.47 -13.04 -18.36
CA HIS A 97 -4.24 -13.54 -18.99
C HIS A 97 -4.52 -14.77 -19.87
N ASP A 98 -4.08 -14.75 -21.13
CA ASP A 98 -4.38 -15.80 -22.13
C ASP A 98 -3.88 -17.20 -21.72
N VAL A 99 -2.81 -17.26 -20.93
CA VAL A 99 -2.26 -18.50 -20.35
C VAL A 99 -3.26 -19.22 -19.43
N ALA A 100 -4.25 -18.52 -18.87
CA ALA A 100 -5.32 -19.15 -18.09
C ALA A 100 -6.19 -20.10 -18.96
N ASN A 101 -6.28 -19.84 -20.27
CA ASN A 101 -7.06 -20.67 -21.21
C ASN A 101 -6.41 -22.03 -21.50
N THR A 102 -5.16 -22.25 -21.10
CA THR A 102 -4.48 -23.55 -21.29
C THR A 102 -4.66 -24.51 -20.11
N LEU A 103 -5.26 -24.05 -19.01
CA LEU A 103 -5.58 -24.87 -17.83
C LEU A 103 -6.98 -25.47 -17.95
N GLY A 104 -7.19 -26.64 -17.32
CA GLY A 104 -8.55 -27.21 -17.21
C GLY A 104 -9.50 -26.30 -16.43
N GLU A 105 -10.78 -26.26 -16.82
CA GLU A 105 -11.79 -25.32 -16.33
C GLU A 105 -11.91 -25.28 -14.80
N ASP A 106 -12.03 -26.43 -14.14
CA ASP A 106 -12.15 -26.51 -12.67
C ASP A 106 -10.94 -25.87 -11.95
N ARG A 107 -9.74 -26.10 -12.48
CA ARG A 107 -8.50 -25.59 -11.88
C ARG A 107 -8.33 -24.12 -12.13
N ARG A 108 -8.62 -23.67 -13.35
CA ARG A 108 -8.66 -22.25 -13.70
C ARG A 108 -9.60 -21.52 -12.74
N HIS A 109 -10.83 -22.02 -12.59
CA HIS A 109 -11.83 -21.41 -11.74
C HIS A 109 -11.36 -21.33 -10.28
N ARG A 110 -10.77 -22.40 -9.74
CA ARG A 110 -10.20 -22.39 -8.37
C ARG A 110 -9.11 -21.33 -8.20
N TYR A 111 -8.12 -21.28 -9.09
CA TYR A 111 -7.04 -20.30 -8.99
C TYR A 111 -7.52 -18.87 -9.26
N GLU A 112 -8.57 -18.70 -10.07
CA GLU A 112 -9.22 -17.41 -10.29
C GLU A 112 -9.93 -16.92 -9.02
N LEU A 113 -10.65 -17.79 -8.31
CA LEU A 113 -11.25 -17.46 -7.02
C LEU A 113 -10.20 -17.04 -5.98
N MET A 114 -9.06 -17.75 -5.93
CA MET A 114 -7.94 -17.37 -5.05
C MET A 114 -7.37 -15.99 -5.42
N LEU A 115 -7.22 -15.69 -6.72
CA LEU A 115 -6.76 -14.38 -7.17
C LEU A 115 -7.77 -13.27 -6.83
N LEU A 116 -9.07 -13.52 -7.00
CA LEU A 116 -10.12 -12.56 -6.64
C LEU A 116 -10.08 -12.25 -5.14
N GLU A 117 -9.87 -13.26 -4.30
CA GLU A 117 -9.73 -13.09 -2.85
C GLU A 117 -8.52 -12.19 -2.52
N VAL A 118 -7.37 -12.46 -3.14
CA VAL A 118 -6.18 -11.61 -2.99
C VAL A 118 -6.47 -10.18 -3.48
N LEU A 119 -7.06 -10.00 -4.66
CA LEU A 119 -7.35 -8.68 -5.22
C LEU A 119 -8.28 -7.85 -4.32
N ALA A 120 -9.27 -8.47 -3.67
CA ALA A 120 -10.16 -7.79 -2.74
C ALA A 120 -9.37 -7.17 -1.56
N MET A 121 -8.38 -7.87 -1.03
CA MET A 121 -7.50 -7.36 0.04
C MET A 121 -6.74 -6.09 -0.40
N TYR A 122 -6.15 -6.11 -1.59
CA TYR A 122 -5.43 -4.94 -2.14
C TYR A 122 -6.37 -3.77 -2.46
N GLU A 123 -7.58 -4.05 -2.92
CA GLU A 123 -8.59 -3.02 -3.18
C GLU A 123 -8.98 -2.29 -1.89
N HIS A 124 -9.26 -3.05 -0.83
CA HIS A 124 -9.58 -2.47 0.48
C HIS A 124 -8.43 -1.63 1.03
N GLU A 125 -7.18 -2.11 0.91
CA GLU A 125 -6.02 -1.33 1.32
C GLU A 125 -5.87 -0.05 0.49
N LEU A 126 -6.06 -0.12 -0.83
CA LEU A 126 -5.97 1.04 -1.72
C LEU A 126 -6.98 2.12 -1.32
N VAL A 127 -8.24 1.71 -1.09
CA VAL A 127 -9.31 2.62 -0.69
C VAL A 127 -8.97 3.29 0.63
N ALA A 128 -8.53 2.52 1.64
CA ALA A 128 -8.14 3.06 2.93
C ALA A 128 -6.99 4.08 2.81
N LYS A 129 -5.93 3.74 2.06
CA LYS A 129 -4.80 4.64 1.83
C LYS A 129 -5.19 5.90 1.06
N SER A 130 -6.12 5.79 0.10
CA SER A 130 -6.64 6.92 -0.65
C SER A 130 -7.43 7.88 0.24
N LEU A 131 -8.25 7.36 1.15
CA LEU A 131 -8.98 8.17 2.14
C LEU A 131 -8.02 8.91 3.08
N ILE A 132 -7.00 8.21 3.59
CA ILE A 132 -5.95 8.83 4.43
C ILE A 132 -5.24 9.95 3.66
N ALA A 133 -4.85 9.69 2.42
CA ALA A 133 -4.15 10.67 1.60
C ALA A 133 -5.03 11.88 1.26
N SER A 134 -6.33 11.68 1.03
CA SER A 134 -7.27 12.79 0.81
C SER A 134 -7.41 13.66 2.06
N ASP A 135 -7.66 13.05 3.22
CA ASP A 135 -7.94 13.79 4.45
C ASP A 135 -6.70 14.53 4.99
N ILE A 136 -5.49 14.00 4.77
CA ILE A 136 -4.28 14.59 5.34
C ILE A 136 -3.98 15.99 4.79
N PHE A 137 -4.43 16.31 3.57
CA PHE A 137 -4.26 17.64 2.97
C PHE A 137 -4.98 18.75 3.74
N GLU A 138 -6.10 18.41 4.38
CA GLU A 138 -6.92 19.35 5.14
C GLU A 138 -6.57 19.35 6.64
N CYS A 139 -5.62 18.51 7.03
CA CYS A 139 -5.31 18.25 8.43
C CYS A 139 -4.34 19.28 9.01
N SER A 140 -4.82 20.06 9.98
CA SER A 140 -4.02 21.05 10.70
C SER A 140 -3.59 20.62 12.11
N ARG A 141 -4.12 19.49 12.60
CA ARG A 141 -3.90 19.01 13.97
C ARG A 141 -2.94 17.83 13.99
N TYR A 142 -1.87 17.95 14.77
CA TYR A 142 -0.85 16.90 14.91
C TYR A 142 -1.42 15.54 15.34
N GLU A 143 -2.30 15.53 16.35
CA GLU A 143 -2.92 14.30 16.86
C GLU A 143 -3.66 13.50 15.77
N THR A 144 -4.38 14.22 14.90
CA THR A 144 -5.09 13.63 13.76
C THR A 144 -4.12 13.07 12.73
N VAL A 145 -3.02 13.77 12.44
CA VAL A 145 -1.96 13.27 11.56
C VAL A 145 -1.29 12.01 12.14
N THR A 146 -1.06 11.95 13.46
CA THR A 146 -0.51 10.76 14.12
C THR A 146 -1.47 9.57 14.02
N MET A 147 -2.78 9.79 14.16
CA MET A 147 -3.78 8.74 13.92
C MET A 147 -3.75 8.23 12.48
N TYR A 148 -3.58 9.11 11.49
CA TYR A 148 -3.44 8.70 10.09
C TYR A 148 -2.17 7.91 9.83
N LEU A 149 -1.04 8.31 10.41
CA LEU A 149 0.22 7.56 10.32
C LEU A 149 0.06 6.14 10.93
N ALA A 150 -0.53 6.06 12.12
CA ALA A 150 -0.84 4.77 12.75
C ALA A 150 -1.80 3.95 11.88
N SER A 151 -2.85 4.55 11.32
CA SER A 151 -3.82 3.86 10.45
C SER A 151 -3.18 3.33 9.17
N TRP A 152 -2.20 4.05 8.61
CA TRP A 152 -1.43 3.60 7.45
C TRP A 152 -0.58 2.35 7.76
N GLN A 153 -0.11 2.22 9.00
CA GLN A 153 0.77 1.15 9.48
C GLN A 153 0.01 -0.05 10.09
N MET A 154 -1.12 0.20 10.74
CA MET A 154 -1.75 -0.73 11.68
C MET A 154 -2.96 -1.49 11.10
N GLN A 155 -3.38 -1.24 9.86
CA GLN A 155 -4.58 -1.87 9.32
C GLN A 155 -4.29 -3.15 8.52
N PRO A 156 -4.89 -4.30 8.89
CA PRO A 156 -4.72 -5.57 8.19
C PRO A 156 -5.70 -5.68 7.02
N HIS A 157 -5.52 -4.85 5.99
CA HIS A 157 -6.29 -5.04 4.75
C HIS A 157 -5.75 -6.21 3.93
N ILE A 158 -4.42 -6.38 3.94
CA ILE A 158 -3.76 -7.56 3.39
C ILE A 158 -3.54 -8.57 4.51
N ASP A 159 -4.37 -9.61 4.52
CA ASP A 159 -4.16 -10.77 5.39
C ASP A 159 -3.01 -11.62 4.85
N ARG A 160 -1.81 -11.37 5.38
CA ARG A 160 -0.59 -12.08 4.99
C ARG A 160 -0.63 -13.57 5.34
N GLN A 161 -1.26 -13.93 6.45
CA GLN A 161 -1.43 -15.32 6.82
C GLN A 161 -2.31 -16.03 5.80
N ARG A 162 -3.43 -15.40 5.41
CA ARG A 162 -4.32 -15.95 4.40
C ARG A 162 -3.63 -16.11 3.04
N ILE A 163 -2.83 -15.14 2.63
CA ILE A 163 -2.01 -15.25 1.42
C ILE A 163 -1.04 -16.44 1.48
N GLU A 164 -0.37 -16.66 2.61
CA GLU A 164 0.52 -17.81 2.79
C GLU A 164 -0.22 -19.16 2.69
N GLU A 165 -1.43 -19.23 3.25
CA GLU A 165 -2.32 -20.40 3.12
C GLU A 165 -2.67 -20.65 1.64
N LEU A 166 -3.09 -19.61 0.91
CA LEU A 166 -3.40 -19.71 -0.52
C LEU A 166 -2.19 -20.17 -1.34
N MET A 167 -1.00 -19.64 -1.04
CA MET A 167 0.25 -20.07 -1.66
C MET A 167 0.55 -21.54 -1.38
N THR A 168 0.33 -21.99 -0.15
CA THR A 168 0.53 -23.39 0.24
C THR A 168 -0.46 -24.31 -0.49
N LEU A 169 -1.72 -23.89 -0.65
CA LEU A 169 -2.71 -24.63 -1.45
C LEU A 169 -2.28 -24.78 -2.92
N ILE A 170 -1.77 -23.70 -3.52
CA ILE A 170 -1.26 -23.73 -4.91
C ILE A 170 -0.07 -24.69 -5.04
N GLN A 171 0.86 -24.68 -4.07
CA GLN A 171 2.01 -25.59 -4.06
C GLN A 171 1.60 -27.06 -3.88
N ASN A 172 0.66 -27.33 -2.96
CA ASN A 172 0.13 -28.67 -2.74
C ASN A 172 -0.57 -29.22 -3.99
N ASP A 173 -1.39 -28.39 -4.67
CA ASP A 173 -2.04 -28.78 -5.91
C ASP A 173 -1.01 -29.17 -6.99
N GLN A 174 0.13 -28.50 -7.09
CA GLN A 174 1.22 -28.86 -8.00
C GLN A 174 1.90 -30.19 -7.60
N HIS A 175 2.12 -30.40 -6.29
CA HIS A 175 2.75 -31.61 -5.77
C HIS A 175 1.94 -32.88 -6.05
N TYR A 176 0.62 -32.84 -5.86
CA TYR A 176 -0.23 -34.00 -6.11
C TYR A 176 -0.41 -34.31 -7.60
N GLN A 177 -0.21 -33.31 -8.48
CA GLN A 177 -0.31 -33.51 -9.93
C GLN A 177 0.92 -34.20 -10.52
N THR A 178 2.12 -33.81 -10.06
CA THR A 178 3.38 -34.45 -10.49
C THR A 178 3.47 -35.93 -10.09
N ARG A 179 2.66 -36.37 -9.11
CA ARG A 179 2.57 -37.76 -8.64
C ARG A 179 1.46 -38.60 -9.28
N ARG A 180 0.59 -38.02 -10.11
CA ARG A 180 -0.41 -38.82 -10.84
C ARG A 180 0.29 -39.64 -11.93
N PRO A 181 0.12 -40.98 -11.97
CA PRO A 181 0.69 -41.79 -13.04
C PRO A 181 0.08 -41.37 -14.39
N PRO A 182 0.86 -41.42 -15.49
CA PRO A 182 0.29 -41.23 -16.81
C PRO A 182 -0.77 -42.32 -17.05
N LYS A 183 -1.97 -41.90 -17.50
CA LYS A 183 -2.98 -42.81 -18.04
C LYS A 183 -2.56 -43.27 -19.43
#